data_AF-A0A932K3F2-F1
#
_entry.id   AF-A0A932K3F2-F1
#
_cell.length_a   1.000
_cell.length_b   1.000
_cell.length_c   1.000
_cell.angle_alpha   90.00
_cell.angle_beta   90.00
_cell.angle_gamma   90.00
#
_symmetry.space_group_name_H-M   'P 1'
#
loop_
_entity.id
_entity.type
_entity.pdbx_description
1 polymer ?
#
loop_
_entity_poly.entity_id
_entity_poly.type
_entity_poly.pdbx_seq_one_letter_code
_entity_poly.pdbx_strand_id
1 'polypeptide(L)'
;MAAPLTADVLQDEIAMSLARSMAAANKRARELGVDVPQALITITQRALNGGLVWRINYGPKDYVGRRGGDVIIEVDPSDVSITQVLWGQ
;
A
#
# COMPACT_ATOMS: atom_id res chain seq x y z
N MET A 1 1.38 -20.14 -7.00
CA MET A 1 2.84 -20.27 -6.73
C MET A 1 3.46 -18.91 -6.93
N ALA A 2 4.29 -18.43 -6.00
CA ALA A 2 5.02 -17.18 -6.20
C ALA A 2 6.18 -17.43 -7.17
N ALA A 3 6.33 -16.59 -8.18
CA ALA A 3 7.51 -16.62 -9.03
C ALA A 3 8.74 -16.22 -8.19
N PRO A 4 9.91 -16.86 -8.37
CA PRO A 4 11.11 -16.45 -7.69
C PRO A 4 11.49 -15.02 -8.12
N LEU A 5 11.98 -14.22 -7.17
CA LEU A 5 12.57 -12.92 -7.48
C LEU A 5 13.86 -13.16 -8.28
N THR A 6 13.90 -12.70 -9.52
CA THR A 6 15.12 -12.76 -10.36
C THR A 6 16.03 -11.58 -10.01
N ALA A 7 17.31 -11.68 -10.37
CA ALA A 7 18.28 -10.60 -10.14
C ALA A 7 17.81 -9.27 -10.74
N ASP A 8 17.21 -9.30 -11.93
CA ASP A 8 16.71 -8.10 -12.60
C ASP A 8 15.58 -7.42 -11.80
N VAL A 9 14.67 -8.19 -11.19
CA VAL A 9 13.60 -7.64 -10.33
C VAL A 9 14.18 -7.05 -9.04
N LEU A 10 15.23 -7.64 -8.49
CA LEU A 10 15.89 -7.12 -7.28
C LEU A 10 16.66 -5.81 -7.55
N GLN A 11 17.08 -5.57 -8.79
CA GLN A 11 17.76 -4.35 -9.20
C GLN A 11 16.80 -3.25 -9.65
N ASP A 12 15.53 -3.58 -9.92
CA ASP A 12 14.50 -2.59 -10.22
C ASP A 12 14.12 -1.80 -8.94
N GLU A 13 14.61 -0.56 -8.89
CA GLU A 13 14.40 0.32 -7.74
C GLU A 13 12.92 0.61 -7.48
N ILE A 14 12.09 0.73 -8.52
CA ILE A 14 10.66 1.01 -8.39
C ILE A 14 9.95 -0.24 -7.86
N ALA A 15 10.24 -1.41 -8.40
CA ALA A 15 9.68 -2.67 -7.95
C ALA A 15 10.03 -2.92 -6.47
N MET A 16 11.29 -2.73 -6.10
CA MET A 16 11.76 -2.91 -4.73
C MET A 16 11.20 -1.86 -3.77
N SER A 17 11.10 -0.60 -4.20
CA SER A 17 10.46 0.49 -3.46
C SER A 17 9.00 0.18 -3.15
N LEU A 18 8.24 -0.24 -4.16
CA LEU A 18 6.85 -0.63 -4.04
C LEU A 18 6.68 -1.86 -3.13
N ALA A 19 7.50 -2.90 -3.32
CA ALA A 19 7.42 -4.12 -2.53
C ALA A 19 7.65 -3.85 -1.03
N ARG A 20 8.66 -3.06 -0.68
CA ARG A 20 8.93 -2.65 0.72
C ARG A 20 7.79 -1.83 1.29
N SER A 21 7.32 -0.83 0.55
CA SER A 21 6.22 0.04 0.98
C SER A 21 4.93 -0.74 1.19
N MET A 22 4.63 -1.67 0.29
CA MET A 22 3.48 -2.56 0.37
C MET A 22 3.58 -3.51 1.56
N ALA A 23 4.76 -4.04 1.87
CA ALA A 23 4.96 -4.88 3.06
C ALA A 23 4.66 -4.12 4.36
N ALA A 24 5.14 -2.87 4.47
CA ALA A 24 4.87 -2.03 5.64
C ALA A 24 3.39 -1.61 5.75
N ALA A 25 2.79 -1.19 4.63
CA ALA A 25 1.36 -0.88 4.58
C ALA A 25 0.49 -2.09 4.96
N ASN A 26 0.83 -3.29 4.46
CA ASN A 26 0.10 -4.52 4.78
C ASN A 26 0.19 -4.87 6.27
N LYS A 27 1.36 -4.68 6.89
CA LYS A 27 1.51 -4.87 8.33
C LYS A 27 0.60 -3.91 9.08
N ARG A 28 0.64 -2.62 8.73
CA ARG A 28 -0.17 -1.59 9.39
C ARG A 28 -1.67 -1.78 9.17
N ALA A 29 -2.11 -2.18 7.99
CA ALA A 29 -3.51 -2.47 7.69
C ALA A 29 -4.05 -3.62 8.56
N ARG A 30 -3.28 -4.70 8.73
CA ARG A 30 -3.66 -5.82 9.61
C ARG A 30 -3.78 -5.38 11.07
N GLU A 31 -2.88 -4.52 11.55
CA GLU A 31 -2.96 -3.95 12.91
C GLU A 31 -4.23 -3.12 13.12
N LEU A 32 -4.79 -2.56 12.05
CA LEU A 32 -6.04 -1.79 12.05
C LEU A 32 -7.28 -2.67 11.82
N GLY A 33 -7.12 -4.00 11.73
CA GLY A 33 -8.23 -4.95 11.54
C GLY A 33 -8.64 -5.17 10.08
N VAL A 34 -7.88 -4.68 9.10
CA VAL A 34 -8.15 -4.91 7.68
C VAL A 34 -7.75 -6.33 7.29
N ASP A 35 -8.69 -7.08 6.69
CA ASP A 35 -8.40 -8.34 6.01
C ASP A 35 -7.78 -8.08 4.63
N VAL A 36 -6.45 -7.91 4.61
CA VAL A 36 -5.68 -7.54 3.41
C VAL A 36 -5.95 -8.46 2.20
N PRO A 37 -5.94 -9.81 2.31
CA PRO A 37 -6.32 -10.69 1.20
C PRO A 37 -7.73 -10.48 0.65
N GLN A 38 -8.66 -10.01 1.48
CA GLN A 38 -10.05 -9.74 1.09
C GLN A 38 -10.30 -8.30 0.66
N ALA A 39 -9.32 -7.41 0.79
CA ALA A 39 -9.42 -6.03 0.32
C ALA A 39 -9.24 -5.92 -1.20
N LEU A 40 -9.94 -4.95 -1.80
CA LEU A 40 -9.57 -4.38 -3.08
C LEU A 40 -8.39 -3.42 -2.84
N ILE A 41 -7.24 -3.73 -3.43
CA ILE A 41 -6.01 -2.96 -3.22
C ILE A 41 -5.77 -2.08 -4.45
N THR A 42 -5.65 -0.77 -4.22
CA THR A 42 -5.19 0.17 -5.25
C THR A 42 -3.94 0.88 -4.75
N ILE A 43 -2.98 1.09 -5.66
CA ILE A 43 -1.68 1.68 -5.32
C ILE A 43 -1.42 2.81 -6.28
N THR A 44 -1.07 3.97 -5.73
CA THR A 44 -0.75 5.16 -6.50
C THR A 44 0.54 5.78 -5.98
N GLN A 45 1.35 6.28 -6.89
CA GLN A 45 2.54 7.06 -6.56
C GLN A 45 2.14 8.54 -6.54
N ARG A 46 2.61 9.30 -5.55
CA ARG A 46 2.30 10.72 -5.42
C ARG A 46 3.54 11.51 -5.00
N ALA A 47 3.68 12.73 -5.51
CA ALA A 47 4.63 13.69 -4.96
C ALA A 47 4.01 14.43 -3.77
N LEU A 48 4.71 14.44 -2.63
CA LEU A 48 4.30 15.13 -1.40
C LEU A 48 5.53 15.84 -0.80
N ASN A 49 5.44 17.15 -0.58
CA ASN A 49 6.51 17.98 -0.02
C ASN A 49 7.88 17.83 -0.74
N GLY A 50 7.85 17.61 -2.06
CA GLY A 50 9.06 17.38 -2.86
C GLY A 50 9.64 15.97 -2.78
N GLY A 51 9.10 15.11 -1.91
CA GLY A 51 9.38 13.68 -1.84
C GLY A 51 8.34 12.86 -2.61
N LEU A 52 8.66 11.59 -2.82
CA LEU A 52 7.77 10.63 -3.47
C LEU A 52 7.17 9.73 -2.39
N VAL A 53 5.86 9.51 -2.41
CA VAL A 53 5.17 8.64 -1.46
C VAL A 53 4.33 7.61 -2.20
N TRP A 54 4.25 6.41 -1.65
CA TRP A 54 3.31 5.39 -2.08
C TRP A 54 2.04 5.48 -1.27
N ARG A 55 0.90 5.60 -1.94
CA ARG A 55 -0.42 5.57 -1.34
C ARG A 55 -1.07 4.25 -1.66
N ILE A 56 -1.30 3.44 -0.64
CA ILE A 56 -1.94 2.13 -0.71
C ILE A 56 -3.34 2.27 -0.10
N ASN A 57 -4.37 1.97 -0.89
CA ASN A 57 -5.75 1.95 -0.42
C ASN A 57 -6.25 0.51 -0.35
N TYR A 58 -6.90 0.19 0.77
CA TYR A 58 -7.58 -1.06 1.06
C TYR A 58 -9.09 -0.79 1.15
N GLY A 59 -9.82 -1.11 0.09
CA GLY A 59 -11.28 -0.93 0.04
C GLY A 59 -12.05 -2.26 0.04
N PRO A 60 -13.38 -2.22 0.16
CA PRO A 60 -14.22 -3.40 0.00
C PRO A 60 -14.23 -3.85 -1.47
N LYS A 61 -14.19 -5.17 -1.72
CA LYS A 61 -14.34 -5.74 -3.08
C LYS A 61 -15.76 -5.52 -3.64
N ASP A 62 -16.77 -5.58 -2.76
CA ASP A 62 -18.17 -5.32 -3.10
C ASP A 62 -18.52 -3.85 -2.83
N TYR A 63 -18.18 -2.99 -3.79
CA TYR A 63 -18.39 -1.54 -3.72
C TYR A 63 -19.87 -1.11 -3.82
N VAL A 64 -20.76 -2.01 -4.26
CA VAL A 64 -22.18 -1.67 -4.44
C VAL A 64 -22.88 -1.54 -3.09
N GLY A 65 -23.06 -0.29 -2.63
CA GLY A 65 -23.93 0.05 -1.49
C GLY A 65 -23.22 0.25 -0.14
N ARG A 66 -21.89 0.18 -0.07
CA ARG A 66 -21.12 0.56 1.13
C ARG A 66 -20.28 1.80 0.84
N ARG A 67 -20.72 2.96 1.37
CA ARG A 67 -19.85 4.13 1.51
C ARG A 67 -19.09 4.01 2.83
N GLY A 68 -17.81 4.36 2.81
CA GLY A 68 -16.91 4.28 3.96
C GLY A 68 -16.29 2.90 4.20
N GLY A 69 -15.22 2.89 5.00
CA GLY A 69 -14.49 1.68 5.39
C GLY A 69 -13.20 1.42 4.63
N ASP A 70 -12.85 2.29 3.67
CA ASP A 70 -11.54 2.26 3.03
C ASP A 70 -10.46 2.62 4.07
N VAL A 71 -9.33 1.94 4.04
CA VAL A 71 -8.13 2.34 4.78
C VAL A 71 -7.07 2.74 3.78
N ILE A 72 -6.62 3.99 3.86
CA ILE A 72 -5.55 4.51 3.02
C ILE A 72 -4.32 4.69 3.89
N ILE A 73 -3.20 4.12 3.45
CA ILE A 73 -1.91 4.21 4.12
C ILE A 73 -0.92 4.81 3.14
N GLU A 74 -0.29 5.90 3.57
CA GLU A 74 0.79 6.54 2.82
C GLU A 74 2.13 6.15 3.45
N VAL A 75 3.08 5.78 2.60
CA VAL A 75 4.40 5.27 2.99
C VAL A 75 5.48 6.05 2.26
N ASP A 76 6.48 6.50 3.00
CA ASP A 76 7.70 7.04 2.43
C ASP A 76 8.61 5.88 1.99
N PRO A 77 8.96 5.77 0.70
CA PRO A 77 9.79 4.69 0.19
C PRO A 77 11.27 4.76 0.61
N SER A 78 11.74 5.91 1.10
CA SER A 78 13.14 6.13 1.47
C SER A 78 13.52 5.42 2.77
N ASP A 79 12.62 5.41 3.74
CA ASP A 79 12.81 4.80 5.06
C ASP A 79 11.70 3.81 5.46
N VAL A 80 10.69 3.66 4.59
CA VAL A 80 9.55 2.76 4.77
C VAL A 80 8.66 3.18 5.95
N SER A 81 8.72 4.45 6.36
CA SER A 81 7.88 5.01 7.41
C SER A 81 6.44 5.23 6.93
N ILE A 82 5.49 5.01 7.83
CA ILE A 82 4.08 5.35 7.59
C ILE A 82 3.91 6.85 7.82
N THR A 83 3.72 7.62 6.75
CA THR A 83 3.56 9.07 6.84
C THR A 83 2.13 9.44 7.20
N GLN A 84 1.14 8.64 6.78
CA GLN A 84 -0.26 8.91 7.04
C GLN A 84 -1.12 7.65 7.05
N VAL A 85 -2.16 7.65 7.88
CA VAL A 85 -3.26 6.69 7.84
C VAL A 85 -4.57 7.49 7.77
N LEU A 86 -5.41 7.19 6.79
CA LEU A 86 -6.71 7.80 6.59
C LEU A 86 -7.79 6.72 6.50
N TRP A 87 -8.99 7.05 6.98
CA TRP A 87 -10.18 6.22 6.81
C TRP A 87 -11.11 6.90 5.81
N GLY A 88 -11.54 6.15 4.79
CA GLY A 88 -12.55 6.59 3.85
C GLY A 88 -13.88 6.82 4.55
N GLN A 89 -14.47 7.98 4.29
CA GLN A 89 -15.79 8.41 4.77
C GLN A 89 -16.92 7.75 3.98
#